data_AF-A0A661W804-F1
#
_entry.id   AF-A0A661W804-F1
#
_cell.length_a   1.000
_cell.length_b   1.000
_cell.length_c   1.000
_cell.angle_alpha   90.00
_cell.angle_beta   90.00
_cell.angle_gamma   90.00
#
_symmetry.space_group_name_H-M   'P 1'
#
loop_
_entity.id
_entity.type
_entity.pdbx_description
1 polymer ?
#
loop_
_entity_poly.entity_id
_entity_poly.type
_entity_poly.pdbx_seq_one_letter_code
_entity_poly.pdbx_strand_id
1 'polypeptide(L)'
;MLLSETSSGFDFFSLIPLIVLIPAVGMLLNILFGKRWGERVTGIVASLAVGLAFVVSVLQFIGLNQVHHEAQILKFAEWLHIGEFYLPWEFRIDTLSVIMMLVVSGVGTLIH
;
A
#
# COMPACT_ATOMS: atom_id res chain seq x y z
N MET A 1 27.68 16.89 -9.00
CA MET A 1 27.23 15.49 -8.88
C MET A 1 26.41 15.23 -7.61
N LEU A 2 26.58 16.02 -6.53
CA LEU A 2 25.81 15.94 -5.27
C LEU A 2 24.53 16.81 -5.20
N LEU A 3 24.04 17.31 -6.33
CA LEU A 3 22.87 18.23 -6.39
C LEU A 3 21.67 17.66 -7.17
N SER A 4 21.75 16.42 -7.64
CA SER A 4 20.63 15.76 -8.34
C SER A 4 19.71 14.97 -7.40
N GLU A 5 20.06 14.87 -6.11
CA GLU A 5 19.33 14.05 -5.11
C GLU A 5 18.24 14.82 -4.38
N THR A 6 17.79 15.96 -4.92
CA THR A 6 16.74 16.76 -4.30
C THR A 6 15.77 17.29 -5.36
N SER A 7 15.23 16.41 -6.19
CA SER A 7 13.80 16.56 -6.49
C SER A 7 13.05 16.09 -5.23
N SER A 8 12.92 16.99 -4.27
CA SER A 8 12.02 16.86 -3.12
C SER A 8 10.56 16.92 -3.61
N GLY A 9 10.19 16.00 -4.50
CA GLY A 9 8.83 15.54 -4.67
C GLY A 9 8.60 14.45 -3.62
N PHE A 10 7.40 14.38 -3.08
CA PHE A 10 7.03 13.28 -2.20
C PHE A 10 7.38 11.95 -2.86
N ASP A 11 8.24 11.14 -2.24
CA ASP A 11 8.53 9.78 -2.70
C ASP A 11 7.30 8.91 -2.44
N PHE A 12 6.38 8.91 -3.39
CA PHE A 12 5.13 8.15 -3.29
C PHE A 12 5.41 6.65 -3.13
N PHE A 13 6.51 6.13 -3.69
CA PHE A 13 6.82 4.71 -3.65
C PHE A 13 7.11 4.22 -2.23
N SER A 14 7.67 5.06 -1.37
CA SER A 14 7.88 4.75 0.06
C SER A 14 6.58 4.39 0.81
N LEU A 15 5.41 4.81 0.30
CA LEU A 15 4.11 4.57 0.91
C LEU A 15 3.53 3.19 0.59
N ILE A 16 4.11 2.41 -0.34
CA ILE A 16 3.50 1.16 -0.79
C ILE A 16 3.20 0.15 0.33
N PRO A 17 4.00 0.00 1.41
CA PRO A 17 3.66 -0.97 2.46
C PRO A 17 2.30 -0.68 3.12
N LEU A 18 1.86 0.58 3.11
CA LEU A 18 0.59 1.01 3.71
C LEU A 18 -0.63 0.38 3.02
N ILE A 19 -0.53 -0.03 1.75
CA ILE A 19 -1.66 -0.65 1.05
C ILE A 19 -2.07 -1.98 1.69
N VAL A 20 -1.11 -2.68 2.31
CA VAL A 20 -1.37 -3.92 3.04
C VAL A 20 -1.59 -3.63 4.52
N LEU A 21 -0.79 -2.75 5.11
CA LEU A 21 -0.84 -2.49 6.55
C LEU A 21 -2.13 -1.80 6.99
N ILE A 22 -2.67 -0.86 6.21
CA ILE A 22 -3.88 -0.12 6.62
C ILE A 22 -5.10 -1.05 6.72
N PRO A 23 -5.46 -1.85 5.69
CA PRO A 23 -6.55 -2.82 5.81
C PRO A 23 -6.31 -3.86 6.91
N ALA A 24 -5.07 -4.31 7.08
CA ALA A 24 -4.71 -5.25 8.14
C ALA A 24 -4.95 -4.66 9.54
N VAL A 25 -4.57 -3.40 9.77
CA VAL A 25 -4.84 -2.69 11.03
C VAL A 25 -6.35 -2.49 11.23
N GLY A 26 -7.09 -2.08 10.19
CA GLY A 26 -8.55 -1.96 10.26
C GLY A 26 -9.24 -3.26 10.64
N MET A 27 -8.81 -4.38 10.04
CA MET A 27 -9.25 -5.72 10.40
C MET A 27 -8.91 -6.06 11.86
N LEU A 28 -7.68 -5.81 12.31
CA LEU A 28 -7.26 -6.09 13.68
C LEU A 28 -8.06 -5.27 14.70
N LEU A 29 -8.30 -3.99 14.44
CA LEU A 29 -9.13 -3.14 15.30
C LEU A 29 -10.55 -3.67 15.41
N ASN A 30 -11.15 -4.08 14.29
CA ASN A 30 -12.50 -4.66 14.30
C ASN A 30 -12.56 -6.02 15.00
N ILE A 31 -11.53 -6.86 14.89
CA ILE A 31 -11.46 -8.14 15.62
C ILE A 31 -11.36 -7.89 17.15
N LEU A 32 -10.49 -6.98 17.58
CA LEU A 32 -10.21 -6.73 18.99
C LEU A 32 -11.32 -5.95 19.69
N PHE A 33 -11.85 -4.92 19.03
CA PHE A 33 -12.76 -3.95 19.65
C PHE A 33 -14.15 -3.92 19.03
N GLY A 34 -14.39 -4.58 17.89
CA GLY A 34 -15.65 -4.46 17.16
C GLY A 34 -16.87 -4.90 17.97
N LYS A 35 -16.71 -5.89 18.87
CA LYS A 35 -17.78 -6.31 19.80
C LYS A 35 -18.24 -5.20 20.75
N ARG A 36 -17.38 -4.21 21.05
CA ARG A 36 -17.67 -3.10 21.97
C ARG A 36 -18.17 -1.85 21.25
N TRP A 37 -17.80 -1.66 19.99
CA TRP A 37 -17.99 -0.41 19.24
C TRP A 37 -19.33 -0.33 18.49
N GLY A 38 -20.05 -1.45 18.36
CA GLY A 38 -21.31 -1.50 17.63
C GLY A 38 -21.11 -1.37 16.11
N GLU A 39 -22.14 -1.76 15.36
CA GLU A 39 -22.08 -1.93 13.90
C GLU A 39 -21.62 -0.68 13.15
N ARG A 40 -22.10 0.50 13.56
CA ARG A 40 -21.79 1.77 12.91
C ARG A 40 -20.29 2.10 12.93
N VAL A 41 -19.65 1.94 14.09
CA VAL A 41 -18.23 2.29 14.23
C VAL A 41 -17.36 1.26 13.54
N THR A 42 -17.70 -0.04 13.62
CA THR A 42 -16.98 -1.09 12.91
C THR A 42 -17.03 -0.92 11.39
N GLY A 43 -18.19 -0.50 10.87
CA GLY A 43 -18.35 -0.15 9.46
C GLY A 43 -17.46 1.03 9.06
N ILE A 44 -17.53 2.14 9.80
CA ILE A 44 -16.68 3.33 9.55
C ILE A 44 -15.19 2.96 9.54
N VAL A 45 -14.72 2.16 10.50
CA VAL A 45 -13.31 1.73 10.56
C VAL A 45 -12.94 0.90 9.34
N ALA A 46 -13.80 -0.02 8.91
CA ALA A 46 -13.55 -0.84 7.72
C ALA A 46 -13.52 0.00 6.43
N SER A 47 -14.54 0.84 6.21
CA SER A 47 -14.62 1.70 5.03
C SER A 47 -13.48 2.71 4.97
N LEU A 48 -13.07 3.30 6.11
CA LEU A 48 -11.90 4.18 6.17
C LEU A 48 -10.60 3.44 5.88
N ALA A 49 -10.43 2.22 6.40
CA ALA A 49 -9.21 1.45 6.16
C ALA A 49 -9.02 1.13 4.67
N VAL A 50 -10.07 0.66 4.00
CA VAL A 50 -10.00 0.36 2.56
C VAL A 50 -9.93 1.65 1.72
N GLY A 51 -10.65 2.70 2.12
CA GLY A 51 -10.59 4.02 1.46
C GLY A 51 -9.22 4.67 1.52
N LEU A 52 -8.51 4.56 2.66
CA LEU A 52 -7.13 5.04 2.76
C LEU A 52 -6.16 4.20 1.92
N ALA A 53 -6.37 2.88 1.82
CA ALA A 53 -5.60 2.03 0.90
C ALA A 53 -5.83 2.43 -0.56
N PHE A 54 -7.05 2.84 -0.92
CA PHE A 54 -7.34 3.39 -2.25
C PHE A 54 -6.59 4.69 -2.52
N VAL A 55 -6.52 5.61 -1.55
CA VAL A 55 -5.71 6.83 -1.68
C VAL A 55 -4.24 6.47 -1.93
N VAL A 56 -3.67 5.50 -1.20
CA VAL A 56 -2.30 5.04 -1.43
C VAL A 56 -2.13 4.50 -2.85
N SER A 57 -3.08 3.71 -3.36
CA SER A 57 -3.02 3.19 -4.75
C SER A 57 -3.03 4.29 -5.81
N VAL A 58 -3.79 5.37 -5.60
CA VAL A 58 -3.79 6.56 -6.47
C VAL A 58 -2.44 7.27 -6.42
N LEU A 59 -1.83 7.40 -5.23
CA LEU A 59 -0.49 7.98 -5.11
C LEU A 59 0.57 7.14 -5.84
N GLN A 60 0.49 5.80 -5.79
CA GLN A 60 1.40 4.93 -6.55
C GLN A 60 1.22 5.12 -8.06
N PHE A 61 -0.02 5.28 -8.53
CA PHE A 61 -0.30 5.57 -9.94
C PHE A 61 0.28 6.90 -10.39
N ILE A 62 0.11 7.96 -9.59
CA ILE A 62 0.70 9.27 -9.85
C ILE A 62 2.24 9.17 -9.88
N GLY A 63 2.84 8.50 -8.90
CA GLY A 63 4.29 8.27 -8.86
C GLY A 63 4.80 7.53 -10.09
N LEU A 64 4.12 6.45 -10.49
CA LEU A 64 4.51 5.66 -11.66
C LEU A 64 4.41 6.47 -12.96
N ASN A 65 3.42 7.34 -13.09
CA ASN A 65 3.29 8.24 -14.24
C ASN A 65 4.41 9.31 -14.29
N GLN A 66 4.92 9.76 -13.14
CA GLN A 66 6.03 10.71 -13.07
C GLN A 66 7.37 10.11 -13.53
N VAL A 67 7.53 8.79 -13.40
CA VAL A 67 8.74 8.05 -13.82
C VAL A 67 8.53 7.32 -15.15
N HIS A 68 7.65 7.83 -16.02
CA HIS A 68 7.38 7.26 -17.35
C HIS A 68 7.01 5.76 -17.35
N HIS A 69 6.33 5.30 -16.30
CA HIS A 69 5.91 3.91 -16.12
C HIS A 69 7.06 2.91 -15.91
N GLU A 70 8.25 3.37 -15.52
CA GLU A 70 9.34 2.50 -15.11
C GLU A 70 9.03 1.81 -13.79
N ALA A 71 9.13 0.48 -13.79
CA ALA A 71 8.86 -0.32 -12.60
C ALA A 71 9.85 0.01 -11.48
N GLN A 72 9.33 0.21 -10.27
CA GLN A 72 10.11 0.46 -9.06
C GLN A 72 10.09 -0.75 -8.15
N ILE A 73 11.17 -0.96 -7.39
CA ILE A 73 11.26 -2.03 -6.39
C ILE A 73 11.60 -1.41 -5.05
N LEU A 74 10.72 -1.60 -4.07
CA LEU A 74 10.97 -1.24 -2.69
C LEU A 74 11.31 -2.50 -1.89
N LYS A 75 12.57 -2.62 -1.47
CA LYS A 75 13.00 -3.70 -0.56
C LYS A 75 12.52 -3.38 0.85
N PHE A 76 11.67 -4.23 1.40
CA PHE A 76 11.07 -4.03 2.71
C PHE A 76 11.87 -4.73 3.82
N ALA A 77 12.18 -6.01 3.64
CA ALA A 77 12.97 -6.80 4.59
C ALA A 77 13.54 -8.05 3.90
N GLU A 78 14.48 -8.74 4.54
CA GLU A 78 14.88 -10.08 4.14
C GLU A 78 13.90 -11.10 4.74
N TRP A 79 13.30 -11.95 3.91
CA TRP A 79 12.38 -12.98 4.41
C TRP A 79 13.11 -14.28 4.75
N LEU A 80 13.93 -14.77 3.83
CA LEU A 80 14.66 -16.01 4.00
C LEU A 80 16.01 -15.97 3.28
N HIS A 81 17.05 -16.42 3.98
CA HIS A 81 18.40 -16.56 3.44
C HIS A 81 19.00 -17.88 3.92
N ILE A 82 19.24 -18.82 2.99
CA ILE A 82 19.85 -20.13 3.28
C ILE A 82 20.95 -20.41 2.24
N GLY A 83 22.21 -20.25 2.65
CA GLY A 83 23.35 -20.41 1.73
C GLY A 83 23.23 -19.42 0.57
N GLU A 84 23.16 -19.92 -0.66
CA GLU A 84 22.97 -19.11 -1.88
C GLU A 84 21.49 -18.78 -2.19
N PHE A 85 20.53 -19.35 -1.45
CA PHE A 85 19.11 -19.06 -1.65
C PHE A 85 18.73 -17.79 -0.88
N TYR A 86 18.45 -16.71 -1.61
CA TYR A 86 18.05 -15.42 -1.07
C TYR A 86 16.64 -15.05 -1.53
N LEU A 87 15.75 -14.76 -0.58
CA LEU A 87 14.37 -14.38 -0.85
C LEU A 87 13.98 -13.14 -0.04
N PRO A 88 13.91 -11.96 -0.69
CA PRO A 88 13.50 -10.72 -0.05
C PRO A 88 11.98 -10.58 0.04
N TRP A 89 11.51 -9.86 1.04
CA TRP A 89 10.24 -9.15 0.96
C TRP A 89 10.47 -7.84 0.23
N GLU A 90 9.96 -7.76 -0.99
CA GLU A 90 10.00 -6.56 -1.81
C GLU A 90 8.64 -6.29 -2.44
N PHE A 91 8.34 -5.00 -2.58
CA PHE A 91 7.18 -4.54 -3.31
C PHE A 91 7.62 -4.11 -4.69
N ARG A 92 7.10 -4.80 -5.71
CA ARG A 92 7.29 -4.42 -7.10
C ARG A 92 6.13 -3.52 -7.54
N ILE A 93 6.45 -2.28 -7.89
CA ILE A 93 5.50 -1.27 -8.34
C ILE A 93 5.63 -1.16 -9.86
N ASP A 94 4.79 -1.90 -10.57
CA ASP A 94 4.67 -1.82 -12.02
C ASP A 94 3.23 -1.49 -12.45
N THR A 95 3.04 -1.24 -13.74
CA THR A 95 1.74 -0.82 -14.29
C THR A 95 0.63 -1.81 -13.97
N LEU A 96 0.89 -3.11 -14.07
CA LEU A 96 -0.11 -4.14 -13.77
C LEU A 96 -0.47 -4.13 -12.29
N SER A 97 0.54 -4.12 -11.42
CA SER A 97 0.37 -4.12 -9.97
C SER A 97 -0.41 -2.89 -9.51
N VAL A 98 -0.09 -1.70 -10.03
CA VAL A 98 -0.81 -0.46 -9.72
C VAL A 98 -2.26 -0.48 -10.17
N ILE A 99 -2.54 -1.00 -11.38
CA ILE A 99 -3.93 -1.15 -11.83
C ILE A 99 -4.70 -2.11 -10.91
N MET A 100 -4.10 -3.23 -10.53
CA MET A 100 -4.74 -4.16 -9.58
C MET A 100 -4.96 -3.53 -8.21
N MET A 101 -4.00 -2.73 -7.72
CA MET A 101 -4.15 -1.98 -6.47
C MET A 101 -5.34 -1.03 -6.53
N LEU A 102 -5.48 -0.26 -7.61
CA LEU A 102 -6.61 0.66 -7.83
C LEU A 102 -7.96 -0.08 -7.92
N VAL A 103 -8.02 -1.19 -8.64
CA VAL A 103 -9.26 -1.97 -8.81
C VAL A 103 -9.68 -2.60 -7.48
N VAL A 104 -8.77 -3.31 -6.80
CA VAL A 104 -9.08 -4.02 -5.56
C VAL A 104 -9.48 -3.05 -4.45
N SER A 105 -8.70 -1.99 -4.23
CA SER A 105 -9.01 -1.01 -3.18
C SER A 105 -10.17 -0.10 -3.55
N GLY A 106 -10.34 0.23 -4.83
CA GLY A 106 -11.45 1.05 -5.33
C GLY A 106 -12.80 0.34 -5.20
N VAL A 107 -12.91 -0.89 -5.76
CA VAL A 107 -14.12 -1.71 -5.58
C VAL A 107 -14.33 -2.05 -4.11
N GLY A 108 -13.25 -2.36 -3.38
CA GLY A 108 -13.30 -2.60 -1.95
C GLY A 108 -13.91 -1.43 -1.17
N THR A 109 -13.56 -0.19 -1.51
CA THR A 109 -14.13 1.00 -0.86
C THR A 109 -15.62 1.17 -1.15
N LEU A 110 -16.10 0.78 -2.33
CA LEU A 110 -17.51 0.91 -2.73
C LEU A 110 -18.43 -0.11 -2.07
N ILE A 111 -17.92 -1.28 -1.69
CA ILE A 111 -18.71 -2.38 -1.12
C ILE A 111 -18.70 -2.42 0.41
N HIS A 112 -17.83 -1.63 1.05
CA HIS A 112 -17.63 -1.58 2.52
C HIS A 112 -18.47 -0.50 3.19
#